data_AF-A0AAJ5MPU1-F1
#
_entry.id   AF-A0AAJ5MPU1-F1
#
_cell.length_a   1.000
_cell.length_b   1.000
_cell.length_c   1.000
_cell.angle_alpha   90.00
_cell.angle_beta   90.00
_cell.angle_gamma   90.00
#
_symmetry.space_group_name_H-M   'P 1'
#
loop_
_entity.id
_entity.type
_entity.pdbx_description
1 polymer ?
#
loop_
_entity_poly.entity_id
_entity_poly.type
_entity_poly.pdbx_seq_one_letter_code
_entity_poly.pdbx_strand_id
1 'polypeptide(L)'
;MLLAGAMAQASEGLRIESLKRCGDLLDTRRQDWCLTVRGLSAQPPTLKLGDKTIPSSAVVREGDRLRLRLDSSERQSGPLWLEHGTRTSNAVWLTLRNSHVLAAGPDEVARNMDGLTTYVNLVSLLIEERHDGRQEAERLAGKYGAKVVGSIAPLNLYQLRLPARNLEQRDALVLRLDSEASVDAVVIEESAPEQAEQERPHTPPRDSDEWAANRFLDAVDFYQRRLPGKQAVIQPQPLRIGLIERDVDFDSPDFADYLGACAIPRTCLYARDADQPDTHGTTVAGILAAGWNNGGNTGFLRGLEPASGGFEVIVERNSDAGITANIAASVNLVEDGVRVLNWSWGIHRVGTRNAKGDEVDSLLRSGLAMGGYEELLEEFFLWLRKSHPDVLVVNSAGNGSTFAGTDDYRLPSSFITEQLLVVGGHQRAQGGERAVDDPAFAVRRSSSNMDMRVDITAAACTHASTLEAGQPGAVHCGTSYATPMVTGLVAAMLSINPNLQPEQVRMLLRRSAMSIGDQHDFERMDAEDLTAPILPSERGYQLGDKDVGRSARLDMQKALDLALESRERVR
;
A
#
# COMPACT_ATOMS: atom_id res chain seq x y z
N MET A 1 -25.52 -43.71 34.79
CA MET A 1 -24.64 -43.47 33.62
C MET A 1 -25.05 -42.15 33.00
N LEU A 2 -24.35 -41.06 33.34
CA LEU A 2 -24.49 -39.76 32.71
C LEU A 2 -23.28 -39.58 31.80
N LEU A 3 -23.52 -39.64 30.49
CA LEU A 3 -22.54 -39.31 29.46
C LEU A 3 -22.39 -37.78 29.44
N ALA A 4 -21.31 -37.29 30.03
CA ALA A 4 -20.86 -35.92 29.79
C ALA A 4 -20.19 -35.88 28.41
N GLY A 5 -20.86 -35.27 27.44
CA GLY A 5 -20.28 -34.95 26.15
C GLY A 5 -19.19 -33.90 26.35
N ALA A 6 -17.95 -34.26 26.05
CA ALA A 6 -16.89 -33.29 25.88
C ALA A 6 -17.25 -32.42 24.67
N MET A 7 -17.61 -31.17 24.92
CA MET A 7 -17.55 -30.14 23.88
C MET A 7 -16.08 -30.02 23.51
N ALA A 8 -15.72 -30.55 22.34
CA ALA A 8 -14.43 -30.28 21.73
C ALA A 8 -14.36 -28.77 21.51
N GLN A 9 -13.58 -28.08 22.35
CA GLN A 9 -13.11 -26.74 22.06
C GLN A 9 -12.46 -26.80 20.68
N ALA A 10 -13.05 -26.16 19.67
CA ALA A 10 -12.39 -25.99 18.39
C ALA A 10 -11.02 -25.38 18.70
N SER A 11 -9.94 -26.07 18.31
CA SER A 11 -8.60 -25.58 18.61
C SER A 11 -8.41 -24.28 17.85
N GLU A 12 -8.19 -23.20 18.58
CA GLU A 12 -7.92 -21.88 18.00
C GLU A 12 -6.83 -21.97 16.91
N GLY A 13 -7.06 -21.27 15.80
CA GLY A 13 -6.14 -21.21 14.68
C GLY A 13 -4.78 -20.68 15.11
N LEU A 14 -3.70 -21.23 14.55
CA LEU A 14 -2.36 -20.67 14.76
C LEU A 14 -2.23 -19.44 13.86
N ARG A 15 -2.00 -18.24 14.42
CA ARG A 15 -1.98 -17.00 13.63
C ARG A 15 -0.89 -16.04 14.11
N ILE A 16 -0.13 -15.47 13.19
CA ILE A 16 0.83 -14.39 13.47
C ILE A 16 0.08 -13.07 13.35
N GLU A 17 -0.26 -12.47 14.49
CA GLU A 17 -0.99 -11.19 14.57
C GLU A 17 -0.03 -10.00 14.53
N SER A 18 1.21 -10.18 14.99
CA SER A 18 2.21 -9.12 14.94
C SER A 18 3.61 -9.64 14.64
N LEU A 19 4.39 -8.81 13.94
CA LEU A 19 5.81 -8.99 13.66
C LEU A 19 6.43 -7.60 13.59
N LYS A 20 7.39 -7.28 14.46
CA LYS A 20 8.09 -5.98 14.48
C LYS A 20 9.56 -6.18 14.84
N ARG A 21 10.47 -5.35 14.32
CA ARG A 21 11.82 -5.26 14.90
C ARG A 21 11.71 -4.78 16.35
N CYS A 22 12.54 -5.35 17.21
CA CYS A 22 12.66 -4.95 18.61
C CYS A 22 14.13 -4.95 19.04
N GLY A 23 14.40 -4.51 20.28
CA GLY A 23 15.77 -4.34 20.74
C GLY A 23 16.47 -3.15 20.08
N ASP A 24 17.74 -3.32 19.72
CA ASP A 24 18.50 -2.29 19.00
C ASP A 24 18.14 -2.31 17.51
N LEU A 25 17.47 -1.26 17.02
CA LEU A 25 17.12 -1.12 15.60
C LEU A 25 18.32 -0.76 14.73
N LEU A 26 19.40 -0.23 15.32
CA LEU A 26 20.61 0.19 14.61
C LEU A 26 21.61 -0.96 14.41
N ASP A 27 21.42 -2.10 15.09
CA ASP A 27 22.16 -3.33 14.80
C ASP A 27 21.63 -3.94 13.49
N THR A 28 22.36 -3.71 12.41
CA THR A 28 22.01 -4.16 11.07
C THR A 28 22.35 -5.63 10.82
N ARG A 29 23.20 -6.22 11.67
CA ARG A 29 23.65 -7.61 11.53
C ARG A 29 22.81 -8.54 12.39
N ARG A 30 22.73 -8.27 13.69
CA ARG A 30 22.01 -9.12 14.65
C ARG A 30 20.67 -8.49 14.97
N GLN A 31 19.66 -8.97 14.26
CA GLN A 31 18.32 -8.42 14.34
C GLN A 31 17.47 -9.22 15.32
N ASP A 32 16.89 -8.53 16.29
CA ASP A 32 15.86 -9.05 17.18
C ASP A 32 14.45 -8.72 16.60
N TRP A 33 13.61 -9.74 16.51
CA TRP A 33 12.23 -9.63 16.01
C TRP A 33 11.27 -10.11 17.09
N CYS A 34 10.19 -9.36 17.31
CA CYS A 34 9.17 -9.67 18.29
C CYS A 34 7.85 -9.97 17.57
N LEU A 35 7.22 -11.07 17.95
CA LEU A 35 5.98 -11.56 17.38
C LEU A 35 4.95 -11.83 18.46
N THR A 36 3.68 -11.59 18.13
CA THR A 36 2.53 -12.11 18.88
C THR A 36 1.86 -13.18 18.02
N VAL A 37 1.56 -14.33 18.63
CA VAL A 37 0.98 -15.46 17.92
C VAL A 37 -0.21 -16.04 18.70
N ARG A 38 -1.39 -15.98 18.11
CA ARG A 38 -2.62 -16.60 18.60
C ARG A 38 -2.61 -18.12 18.38
N GLY A 39 -3.23 -18.87 19.29
CA GLY A 39 -3.34 -20.32 19.20
C GLY A 39 -2.07 -21.12 19.53
N LEU A 40 -1.03 -20.49 20.10
CA LEU A 40 0.18 -21.17 20.57
C LEU A 40 -0.12 -22.16 21.70
N SER A 41 0.30 -23.42 21.54
CA SER A 41 0.16 -24.44 22.59
C SER A 41 1.31 -24.40 23.60
N ALA A 42 1.31 -25.25 24.63
CA ALA A 42 2.45 -25.41 25.53
C ALA A 42 3.74 -25.91 24.83
N GLN A 43 3.63 -26.68 23.75
CA GLN A 43 4.79 -27.13 22.97
C GLN A 43 5.30 -26.01 22.05
N PRO A 44 6.63 -25.88 21.86
CA PRO A 44 7.20 -24.85 21.00
C PRO A 44 6.87 -25.13 19.53
N PRO A 45 6.47 -24.10 18.75
CA PRO A 45 6.29 -24.24 17.32
C PRO A 45 7.65 -24.36 16.60
N THR A 46 7.63 -24.93 15.40
CA THR A 46 8.74 -24.83 14.46
C THR A 46 8.58 -23.57 13.62
N LEU A 47 9.61 -22.72 13.58
CA LEU A 47 9.59 -21.50 12.78
C LEU A 47 10.39 -21.71 11.50
N LYS A 48 9.86 -21.21 10.38
CA LYS A 48 10.45 -21.29 9.04
C LYS A 48 10.65 -19.88 8.51
N LEU A 49 11.82 -19.59 7.94
CA LEU A 49 12.06 -18.38 7.15
C LEU A 49 12.48 -18.81 5.74
N GLY A 50 11.60 -18.58 4.76
CA GLY A 50 11.67 -19.27 3.48
C GLY A 50 11.67 -20.79 3.68
N ASP A 51 12.60 -21.48 3.03
CA ASP A 51 12.74 -22.94 3.14
C ASP A 51 13.55 -23.38 4.38
N LYS A 52 14.10 -22.44 5.16
CA LYS A 52 15.03 -22.75 6.25
C LYS A 52 14.31 -22.72 7.60
N THR A 53 14.47 -23.79 8.38
CA THR A 53 14.09 -23.79 9.81
C THR A 53 14.95 -22.80 10.61
N ILE A 54 14.32 -22.05 11.51
CA ILE A 54 15.00 -21.23 12.51
C ILE A 54 15.35 -22.14 13.70
N PRO A 55 16.64 -22.22 14.11
CA PRO A 55 17.03 -23.02 15.28
C PRO A 55 16.28 -22.59 16.53
N SER A 56 15.87 -23.54 17.36
CA SER A 56 15.17 -23.24 18.63
C SER A 56 16.01 -22.37 19.58
N SER A 57 17.35 -22.44 19.49
CA SER A 57 18.27 -21.58 20.25
C SER A 57 18.18 -20.09 19.87
N ALA A 58 17.61 -19.77 18.71
CA ALA A 58 17.39 -18.40 18.24
C ALA A 58 16.01 -17.86 18.65
N VAL A 59 15.18 -18.65 19.34
CA VAL A 59 13.80 -18.32 19.70
C VAL A 59 13.65 -18.30 21.21
N VAL A 60 13.21 -17.16 21.75
CA VAL A 60 12.79 -17.01 23.15
C VAL A 60 11.28 -16.87 23.17
N ARG A 61 10.62 -17.53 24.11
CA ARG A 61 9.15 -17.53 24.23
C ARG A 61 8.70 -17.01 25.58
N GLU A 62 7.71 -16.14 25.57
CA GLU A 62 7.02 -15.61 26.74
C GLU A 62 5.50 -15.62 26.48
N GLY A 63 4.82 -16.69 26.93
CA GLY A 63 3.38 -16.85 26.69
C GLY A 63 3.03 -17.04 25.21
N ASP A 64 2.27 -16.08 24.67
CA ASP A 64 1.87 -15.92 23.26
C ASP A 64 2.89 -15.13 22.43
N ARG A 65 3.94 -14.60 23.08
CA ARG A 65 4.99 -13.82 22.42
C ARG A 65 6.22 -14.65 22.11
N LEU A 66 6.80 -14.40 20.94
CA LEU A 66 8.08 -14.96 20.51
C LEU A 66 9.06 -13.83 20.22
N ARG A 67 10.30 -14.00 20.64
CA ARG A 67 11.43 -13.15 20.25
C ARG A 67 12.43 -13.99 19.46
N LEU A 68 12.76 -13.55 18.25
CA LEU A 68 13.70 -14.19 17.35
C LEU A 68 14.96 -13.37 17.27
N ARG A 69 16.12 -14.03 17.27
CA ARG A 69 17.41 -13.40 16.99
C ARG A 69 17.99 -13.97 15.71
N LEU A 70 18.15 -13.13 14.70
CA LEU A 70 18.61 -13.52 13.37
C LEU A 70 19.92 -12.80 13.02
N ASP A 71 20.84 -13.49 12.37
CA ASP A 71 22.00 -12.88 11.71
C ASP A 71 21.68 -12.67 10.22
N SER A 72 21.64 -11.42 9.78
CA SER A 72 21.33 -11.04 8.40
C SER A 72 22.40 -11.47 7.39
N SER A 73 23.60 -11.86 7.82
CA SER A 73 24.64 -12.41 6.94
C SER A 73 24.44 -13.89 6.59
N GLU A 74 23.58 -14.61 7.33
CA GLU A 74 23.34 -16.04 7.13
C GLU A 74 22.00 -16.34 6.44
N ARG A 75 21.15 -15.33 6.32
CA ARG A 75 19.75 -15.42 5.89
C ARG A 75 19.39 -14.28 4.95
N GLN A 76 18.30 -14.45 4.22
CA GLN A 76 17.73 -13.43 3.36
C GLN A 76 16.30 -13.14 3.81
N SER A 77 15.79 -11.96 3.44
CA SER A 77 14.38 -11.62 3.59
C SER A 77 13.49 -12.70 2.96
N GLY A 78 12.33 -12.96 3.54
CA GLY A 78 11.41 -13.97 3.02
C GLY A 78 10.22 -14.26 3.94
N PRO A 79 9.36 -15.22 3.57
CA PRO A 79 8.18 -15.54 4.36
C PRO A 79 8.56 -16.25 5.65
N LEU A 80 8.12 -15.69 6.77
CA LEU A 80 8.15 -16.28 8.10
C LEU A 80 6.79 -16.90 8.43
N TRP A 81 6.79 -18.16 8.82
CA TRP A 81 5.58 -18.88 9.22
C TRP A 81 5.89 -19.97 10.25
N LEU A 82 4.85 -20.46 10.92
CA LEU A 82 4.95 -21.41 12.02
C LEU A 82 4.23 -22.72 11.69
N GLU A 83 4.84 -23.81 12.15
CA GLU A 83 4.27 -25.16 12.15
C GLU A 83 4.13 -25.65 13.60
N HIS A 84 2.98 -26.21 13.93
CA HIS A 84 2.78 -26.89 15.19
C HIS A 84 1.84 -28.10 15.04
N GLY A 85 2.43 -29.29 14.95
CA GLY A 85 1.71 -30.51 14.60
C GLY A 85 1.18 -30.42 13.18
N THR A 86 -0.14 -30.51 13.01
CA THR A 86 -0.83 -30.34 11.72
C THR A 86 -1.28 -28.90 11.46
N ARG A 87 -1.12 -27.99 12.42
CA ARG A 87 -1.52 -26.59 12.30
C ARG A 87 -0.39 -25.76 11.69
N THR A 88 -0.74 -24.88 10.76
CA THR A 88 0.15 -23.89 10.17
C THR A 88 -0.41 -22.49 10.41
N SER A 89 0.47 -21.51 10.55
CA SER A 89 0.08 -20.10 10.59
C SER A 89 -0.08 -19.50 9.20
N ASN A 90 -0.68 -18.32 9.12
CA ASN A 90 -0.40 -17.38 8.03
C ASN A 90 1.11 -17.13 7.92
N ALA A 91 1.56 -16.77 6.73
CA ALA A 91 2.92 -16.34 6.48
C ALA A 91 3.00 -14.81 6.48
N VAL A 92 4.03 -14.26 7.11
CA VAL A 92 4.35 -12.82 7.11
C VAL A 92 5.68 -12.61 6.41
N TRP A 93 5.87 -11.52 5.68
CA TRP A 93 7.18 -11.22 5.11
C TRP A 93 8.09 -10.66 6.18
N LEU A 94 9.20 -11.34 6.48
CA LEU A 94 10.25 -10.82 7.34
C LEU A 94 11.35 -10.26 6.46
N THR A 95 11.48 -8.94 6.45
CA THR A 95 12.61 -8.25 5.81
C THR A 95 13.85 -8.34 6.69
N LEU A 96 15.04 -8.54 6.12
CA LEU A 96 16.31 -8.39 6.83
C LEU A 96 17.01 -7.06 6.47
N ARG A 97 16.29 -6.16 5.80
CA ARG A 97 16.70 -4.78 5.52
C ARG A 97 16.64 -3.93 6.78
N ASN A 98 17.22 -2.72 6.71
CA ASN A 98 17.59 -1.96 7.90
C ASN A 98 16.79 -0.66 8.10
N SER A 99 15.76 -0.41 7.28
CA SER A 99 14.93 0.77 7.45
C SER A 99 13.85 0.50 8.50
N HIS A 100 14.08 0.95 9.74
CA HIS A 100 13.18 0.72 10.86
C HIS A 100 13.13 1.94 11.78
N VAL A 101 11.91 2.30 12.19
CA VAL A 101 11.64 3.42 13.09
C VAL A 101 10.72 2.99 14.22
N LEU A 102 10.87 3.61 15.38
CA LEU A 102 10.04 3.35 16.55
C LEU A 102 8.74 4.16 16.49
N ALA A 103 7.66 3.50 16.91
CA ALA A 103 6.42 4.17 17.27
C ALA A 103 6.48 4.63 18.73
N ALA A 104 5.83 5.74 19.03
CA ALA A 104 5.67 6.23 20.40
C ALA A 104 4.72 5.32 21.19
N GLY A 105 5.01 5.11 22.46
CA GLY A 105 4.07 4.47 23.39
C GLY A 105 2.86 5.36 23.72
N PRO A 106 1.80 4.82 24.35
CA PRO A 106 0.62 5.60 24.75
C PRO A 106 0.92 6.79 25.66
N ASP A 107 1.96 6.69 26.50
CA ASP A 107 2.40 7.75 27.41
C ASP A 107 3.43 8.71 26.78
N GLU A 108 3.73 8.54 25.49
CA GLU A 108 4.76 9.30 24.75
C GLU A 108 4.15 10.19 23.66
N VAL A 109 2.83 10.39 23.72
CA VAL A 109 2.07 11.25 22.79
C VAL A 109 1.31 12.34 23.54
N ALA A 110 1.04 13.46 22.86
CA ALA A 110 0.21 14.55 23.38
C ALA A 110 -0.60 15.21 22.25
N ARG A 111 -1.59 16.03 22.61
CA ARG A 111 -2.35 16.83 21.62
C ARG A 111 -1.66 18.17 21.38
N ASN A 112 -1.45 18.52 20.12
CA ASN A 112 -0.93 19.83 19.72
C ASN A 112 -2.02 20.91 19.75
N MET A 113 -1.69 22.14 19.34
CA MET A 113 -2.63 23.26 19.30
C MET A 113 -3.81 23.07 18.34
N ASP A 114 -3.64 22.25 17.30
CA ASP A 114 -4.69 21.88 16.35
C ASP A 114 -5.55 20.70 16.86
N GLY A 115 -5.28 20.21 18.08
CA GLY A 115 -5.97 19.06 18.67
C GLY A 115 -5.52 17.69 18.16
N LEU A 116 -4.48 17.64 17.32
CA LEU A 116 -3.94 16.43 16.71
C LEU A 116 -2.97 15.71 17.66
N THR A 117 -3.01 14.38 17.66
CA THR A 117 -2.07 13.56 18.45
C THR A 117 -0.71 13.51 17.78
N THR A 118 0.34 13.85 18.53
CA THR A 118 1.72 13.94 18.05
C THR A 118 2.71 13.37 19.07
N TYR A 119 3.89 12.97 18.59
CA TYR A 119 4.92 12.38 19.45
C TYR A 119 5.61 13.43 20.30
N VAL A 120 5.81 13.14 21.58
CA VAL A 120 6.44 14.07 22.54
C VAL A 120 7.96 14.03 22.43
N ASN A 121 8.54 12.86 22.26
CA ASN A 121 9.99 12.65 22.41
C ASN A 121 10.64 11.89 21.25
N LEU A 122 9.95 11.69 20.13
CA LEU A 122 10.48 11.07 18.93
C LEU A 122 10.32 12.02 17.74
N VAL A 123 11.41 12.27 17.02
CA VAL A 123 11.46 13.02 15.76
C VAL A 123 12.43 12.33 14.81
N SER A 124 12.32 12.57 13.51
CA SER A 124 13.31 12.10 12.55
C SER A 124 14.03 13.27 11.91
N LEU A 125 15.33 13.11 11.67
CA LEU A 125 16.15 14.09 10.97
C LEU A 125 16.46 13.58 9.58
N LEU A 126 16.15 14.36 8.56
CA LEU A 126 16.75 14.23 7.24
C LEU A 126 18.07 14.98 7.26
N ILE A 127 19.17 14.24 7.09
CA ILE A 127 20.51 14.81 7.06
C ILE A 127 20.86 15.13 5.60
N GLU A 128 21.43 16.31 5.34
CA GLU A 128 21.82 16.69 3.99
C GLU A 128 22.81 15.67 3.36
N GLU A 129 22.64 15.36 2.07
CA GLU A 129 23.39 14.31 1.35
C GLU A 129 24.92 14.43 1.43
N ARG A 130 25.45 15.65 1.62
CA ARG A 130 26.90 15.90 1.71
C ARG A 130 27.55 15.36 3.00
N HIS A 131 26.74 14.98 3.99
CA HIS A 131 27.19 14.46 5.28
C HIS A 131 26.94 12.95 5.40
N ASP A 132 27.81 12.26 6.15
CA ASP A 132 27.51 10.89 6.60
C ASP A 132 26.40 10.97 7.65
N GLY A 133 25.17 10.59 7.29
CA GLY A 133 24.02 10.84 8.15
C GLY A 133 24.05 10.10 9.48
N ARG A 134 24.68 8.91 9.55
CA ARG A 134 24.81 8.19 10.82
C ARG A 134 25.72 8.96 11.77
N GLN A 135 26.92 9.30 11.31
CA GLN A 135 27.89 10.03 12.10
C GLN A 135 27.33 11.38 12.54
N GLU A 136 26.62 12.07 11.64
CA GLU A 136 26.06 13.39 11.91
C GLU A 136 24.86 13.32 12.86
N ALA A 137 23.97 12.35 12.71
CA ALA A 137 22.88 12.10 13.64
C ALA A 137 23.41 11.75 15.05
N GLU A 138 24.47 10.96 15.16
CA GLU A 138 25.13 10.67 16.44
C GLU A 138 25.76 11.93 17.06
N ARG A 139 26.40 12.81 16.25
CA ARG A 139 26.94 14.10 16.69
C ARG A 139 25.83 15.02 17.23
N LEU A 140 24.73 15.14 16.48
CA LEU A 140 23.58 15.97 16.86
C LEU A 140 22.89 15.41 18.10
N ALA A 141 22.70 14.10 18.18
CA ALA A 141 22.16 13.44 19.37
C ALA A 141 23.01 13.75 20.61
N GLY A 142 24.34 13.67 20.51
CA GLY A 142 25.25 14.05 21.58
C GLY A 142 25.14 15.53 21.97
N LYS A 143 25.10 16.45 20.98
CA LYS A 143 24.96 17.90 21.20
C LYS A 143 23.67 18.27 21.94
N TYR A 144 22.56 17.60 21.62
CA TYR A 144 21.23 17.91 22.13
C TYR A 144 20.75 16.98 23.26
N GLY A 145 21.61 16.07 23.74
CA GLY A 145 21.25 15.10 24.78
C GLY A 145 20.18 14.09 24.37
N ALA A 146 20.03 13.86 23.07
CA ALA A 146 19.13 12.88 22.47
C ALA A 146 19.84 11.55 22.22
N LYS A 147 19.12 10.56 21.69
CA LYS A 147 19.66 9.27 21.27
C LYS A 147 19.15 8.89 19.89
N VAL A 148 20.01 8.39 19.01
CA VAL A 148 19.57 7.77 17.76
C VAL A 148 18.91 6.43 18.10
N VAL A 149 17.71 6.18 17.58
CA VAL A 149 16.89 5.00 17.93
C VAL A 149 16.30 4.26 16.73
N GLY A 150 16.41 4.81 15.52
CA GLY A 150 15.94 4.21 14.29
C GLY A 150 16.52 4.94 13.09
N SER A 151 16.31 4.40 11.89
CA SER A 151 16.81 4.99 10.65
C SER A 151 16.08 4.48 9.43
N ILE A 152 16.06 5.31 8.39
CA ILE A 152 15.85 4.89 7.00
C ILE A 152 17.11 5.31 6.25
N ALA A 153 18.18 4.54 6.45
CA ALA A 153 19.53 4.90 5.98
C ALA A 153 19.61 5.17 4.46
N PRO A 154 18.86 4.46 3.58
CA PRO A 154 18.84 4.79 2.15
C PRO A 154 18.35 6.21 1.83
N LEU A 155 17.60 6.85 2.74
CA LEU A 155 17.09 8.22 2.62
C LEU A 155 17.85 9.21 3.52
N ASN A 156 19.01 8.81 4.07
CA ASN A 156 19.78 9.57 5.05
C ASN A 156 18.97 10.05 6.28
N LEU A 157 17.88 9.36 6.62
CA LEU A 157 17.00 9.71 7.72
C LEU A 157 17.35 8.94 8.99
N TYR A 158 17.43 9.66 10.11
CA TYR A 158 17.74 9.09 11.43
C TYR A 158 16.75 9.57 12.49
N GLN A 159 16.14 8.63 13.20
CA GLN A 159 15.16 8.93 14.25
C GLN A 159 15.88 9.20 15.58
N LEU A 160 15.57 10.33 16.19
CA LEU A 160 16.07 10.73 17.50
C LEU A 160 14.99 10.61 18.58
N ARG A 161 15.40 10.06 19.72
CA ARG A 161 14.69 10.16 20.99
C ARG A 161 15.20 11.37 21.77
N LEU A 162 14.38 12.40 21.84
CA LEU A 162 14.67 13.69 22.49
C LEU A 162 14.52 13.59 24.02
N PRO A 163 15.28 14.39 24.80
CA PRO A 163 15.09 14.51 26.25
C PRO A 163 13.91 15.45 26.59
N ALA A 164 12.81 15.37 25.83
CA ALA A 164 11.61 16.19 26.02
C ALA A 164 10.53 15.43 26.81
N ARG A 165 9.80 16.15 27.67
CA ARG A 165 8.67 15.61 28.46
C ARG A 165 7.32 16.20 28.09
N ASN A 166 7.31 17.25 27.27
CA ASN A 166 6.11 17.92 26.79
C ASN A 166 6.40 18.59 25.43
N LEU A 167 5.34 19.09 24.79
CA LEU A 167 5.43 19.69 23.46
C LEU A 167 6.25 20.99 23.45
N GLU A 168 6.15 21.83 24.48
CA GLU A 168 6.96 23.06 24.57
C GLU A 168 8.47 22.76 24.52
N GLN A 169 8.93 21.75 25.28
CA GLN A 169 10.33 21.32 25.27
C GLN A 169 10.73 20.68 23.95
N ARG A 170 9.85 19.86 23.37
CA ARG A 170 10.05 19.23 22.07
C ARG A 170 10.21 20.28 20.98
N ASP A 171 9.27 21.22 20.88
CA ASP A 171 9.24 22.22 19.82
C ASP A 171 10.46 23.15 19.90
N ALA A 172 10.90 23.49 21.11
CA ALA A 172 12.15 24.22 21.31
C ALA A 172 13.40 23.43 20.87
N LEU A 173 13.39 22.09 20.92
CA LEU A 173 14.46 21.25 20.39
C LEU A 173 14.36 21.10 18.87
N VAL A 174 13.16 20.91 18.33
CA VAL A 174 12.90 20.86 16.88
C VAL A 174 13.44 22.11 16.21
N LEU A 175 13.09 23.31 16.68
CA LEU A 175 13.58 24.58 16.12
C LEU A 175 15.12 24.70 16.15
N ARG A 176 15.77 24.10 17.15
CA ARG A 176 17.25 24.11 17.25
C ARG A 176 17.88 23.09 16.31
N LEU A 177 17.25 21.93 16.13
CA LEU A 177 17.71 20.90 15.21
C LEU A 177 17.54 21.35 13.76
N ASP A 178 16.40 21.95 13.44
CA ASP A 178 16.05 22.51 12.13
C ASP A 178 16.97 23.67 11.69
N SER A 179 17.63 24.34 12.64
CA SER A 179 18.63 25.38 12.34
C SER A 179 20.06 24.87 12.21
N GLU A 180 20.30 23.56 12.34
CA GLU A 180 21.60 22.98 12.03
C GLU A 180 21.80 22.93 10.51
N ALA A 181 22.90 23.52 10.02
CA ALA A 181 23.24 23.52 8.59
C ALA A 181 23.60 22.14 8.00
N SER A 182 23.37 21.05 8.73
CA SER A 182 23.51 19.67 8.25
C SER A 182 22.18 18.93 8.24
N VAL A 183 21.12 19.54 8.77
CA VAL A 183 19.77 19.01 8.78
C VAL A 183 19.01 19.72 7.68
N ASP A 184 18.43 18.92 6.79
CA ASP A 184 17.59 19.40 5.70
C ASP A 184 16.17 19.66 6.21
N ALA A 185 15.63 18.70 6.96
CA ALA A 185 14.34 18.84 7.62
C ALA A 185 14.21 17.98 8.88
N VAL A 186 13.33 18.42 9.78
CA VAL A 186 12.87 17.64 10.94
C VAL A 186 11.47 17.11 10.70
N VAL A 187 11.33 15.79 10.63
CA VAL A 187 10.03 15.11 10.47
C VAL A 187 9.43 14.82 11.83
N ILE A 188 8.21 15.29 12.06
CA ILE A 188 7.44 15.03 13.27
C ILE A 188 6.25 14.16 12.92
N GLU A 189 6.10 13.06 13.66
CA GLU A 189 4.93 12.21 13.48
C GLU A 189 3.70 12.79 14.16
N GLU A 190 2.65 12.92 13.36
CA GLU A 190 1.29 13.15 13.81
C GLU A 190 0.44 11.99 13.31
N SER A 191 -0.34 11.41 14.21
CA SER A 191 -1.17 10.26 13.91
C SER A 191 -2.59 10.58 14.34
N ALA A 192 -3.42 10.99 13.38
CA ALA A 192 -4.86 10.97 13.58
C ALA A 192 -5.36 9.51 13.55
N PRO A 193 -6.42 9.15 14.28
CA PRO A 193 -7.16 7.93 13.98
C PRO A 193 -7.60 7.97 12.50
N GLU A 194 -7.21 6.96 11.72
CA GLU A 194 -7.80 6.71 10.39
C GLU A 194 -9.28 6.36 10.65
N GLN A 195 -10.20 7.30 10.50
CA GLN A 195 -11.63 6.97 10.48
C GLN A 195 -11.91 6.32 9.13
N ALA A 196 -12.52 5.14 9.15
CA ALA A 196 -13.10 4.58 7.94
C ALA A 196 -14.15 5.57 7.43
N GLU A 197 -13.90 6.19 6.28
CA GLU A 197 -14.89 7.06 5.63
C GLU A 197 -16.11 6.23 5.26
N GLN A 198 -17.14 6.32 6.09
CA GLN A 198 -18.47 5.83 5.79
C GLN A 198 -19.30 6.98 5.22
N GLU A 199 -18.99 7.43 4.01
CA GLU A 199 -19.94 8.30 3.29
C GLU A 199 -21.06 7.46 2.66
N ARG A 200 -22.30 7.76 3.03
CA ARG A 200 -23.49 7.46 2.21
C ARG A 200 -24.04 8.78 1.67
N PRO A 201 -24.02 8.94 0.34
CA PRO A 201 -25.30 8.86 -0.35
C PRO A 201 -25.20 8.15 -1.70
N HIS A 202 -24.70 6.91 -1.72
CA HIS A 202 -25.18 5.79 -2.54
C HIS A 202 -24.19 4.63 -2.43
N THR A 203 -24.53 3.66 -1.59
CA THR A 203 -23.94 2.33 -1.67
C THR A 203 -24.54 1.65 -2.89
N PRO A 204 -23.74 1.17 -3.86
CA PRO A 204 -24.30 0.46 -5.00
C PRO A 204 -25.02 -0.83 -4.55
N PRO A 205 -25.98 -1.33 -5.33
CA PRO A 205 -26.67 -2.58 -5.03
C PRO A 205 -25.70 -3.74 -4.80
N ARG A 206 -26.08 -4.72 -3.97
CA ARG A 206 -25.23 -5.87 -3.64
C ARG A 206 -24.91 -6.78 -4.84
N ASP A 207 -25.65 -6.66 -5.92
CA ASP A 207 -25.50 -7.38 -7.19
C ASP A 207 -24.87 -6.50 -8.29
N SER A 208 -24.33 -5.32 -7.92
CA SER A 208 -23.68 -4.43 -8.88
C SER A 208 -22.34 -5.00 -9.35
N ASP A 209 -22.23 -5.23 -10.65
CA ASP A 209 -20.95 -5.53 -11.30
C ASP A 209 -20.16 -4.23 -11.54
N GLU A 210 -19.65 -3.63 -10.46
CA GLU A 210 -18.83 -2.40 -10.53
C GLU A 210 -17.56 -2.63 -11.36
N TRP A 211 -16.99 -3.84 -11.32
CA TRP A 211 -15.74 -4.16 -11.99
C TRP A 211 -15.87 -4.34 -13.50
N ALA A 212 -17.08 -4.55 -14.01
CA ALA A 212 -17.34 -4.42 -15.44
C ALA A 212 -16.91 -3.06 -16.01
N ALA A 213 -16.97 -1.98 -15.21
CA ALA A 213 -16.51 -0.65 -15.62
C ALA A 213 -15.01 -0.58 -15.94
N ASN A 214 -14.23 -1.54 -15.40
CA ASN A 214 -12.81 -1.68 -15.66
C ASN A 214 -12.49 -2.75 -16.72
N ARG A 215 -13.50 -3.48 -17.24
CA ARG A 215 -13.32 -4.70 -18.07
C ARG A 215 -12.51 -5.80 -17.37
N PHE A 216 -12.76 -6.00 -16.08
CA PHE A 216 -12.04 -6.97 -15.24
C PHE A 216 -12.03 -8.39 -15.81
N LEU A 217 -13.21 -8.95 -16.11
CA LEU A 217 -13.32 -10.34 -16.60
C LEU A 217 -12.71 -10.51 -17.99
N ASP A 218 -12.86 -9.50 -18.87
CA ASP A 218 -12.22 -9.49 -20.19
C ASP A 218 -10.69 -9.53 -20.07
N ALA A 219 -10.12 -8.85 -19.07
CA ALA A 219 -8.69 -8.85 -18.81
C ALA A 219 -8.19 -10.21 -18.31
N VAL A 220 -8.94 -10.86 -17.41
CA VAL A 220 -8.63 -12.21 -16.94
C VAL A 220 -8.67 -13.20 -18.10
N ASP A 221 -9.73 -13.17 -18.92
CA ASP A 221 -9.87 -14.05 -20.09
C ASP A 221 -8.74 -13.83 -21.11
N PHE A 222 -8.41 -12.56 -21.40
CA PHE A 222 -7.31 -12.19 -22.27
C PHE A 222 -5.97 -12.76 -21.77
N TYR A 223 -5.65 -12.55 -20.49
CA TYR A 223 -4.40 -13.01 -19.90
C TYR A 223 -4.30 -14.54 -19.95
N GLN A 224 -5.37 -15.25 -19.57
CA GLN A 224 -5.38 -16.71 -19.53
C GLN A 224 -5.34 -17.37 -20.92
N ARG A 225 -6.09 -16.84 -21.89
CA ARG A 225 -6.29 -17.52 -23.18
C ARG A 225 -5.39 -17.00 -24.30
N ARG A 226 -5.06 -15.70 -24.29
CA ARG A 226 -4.38 -15.07 -25.43
C ARG A 226 -2.85 -15.11 -25.30
N LEU A 227 -2.30 -15.05 -24.09
CA LEU A 227 -0.85 -15.17 -23.87
C LEU A 227 -0.29 -16.54 -24.29
N PRO A 228 -0.94 -17.68 -23.99
CA PRO A 228 -0.45 -18.99 -24.46
C PRO A 228 -0.59 -19.23 -25.96
N GLY A 229 -1.37 -18.41 -26.68
CA GLY A 229 -1.82 -18.67 -28.05
C GLY A 229 -1.13 -17.90 -29.19
N LYS A 230 -0.13 -17.04 -28.93
CA LYS A 230 0.68 -16.40 -29.98
C LYS A 230 1.95 -17.23 -30.28
N GLN A 231 2.47 -17.14 -31.50
CA GLN A 231 3.54 -17.98 -32.10
C GLN A 231 4.87 -18.10 -31.31
N ALA A 232 5.06 -17.32 -30.26
CA ALA A 232 6.07 -17.56 -29.23
C ALA A 232 5.35 -17.63 -27.88
N VAL A 233 5.48 -18.75 -27.16
CA VAL A 233 4.93 -18.89 -25.80
C VAL A 233 5.55 -17.81 -24.93
N ILE A 234 4.75 -16.80 -24.58
CA ILE A 234 5.15 -15.83 -23.58
C ILE A 234 5.09 -16.56 -22.24
N GLN A 235 6.20 -16.52 -21.51
CA GLN A 235 6.27 -16.97 -20.13
C GLN A 235 6.19 -15.72 -19.26
N PRO A 236 5.02 -15.41 -18.67
CA PRO A 236 4.94 -14.30 -17.73
C PRO A 236 5.89 -14.55 -16.56
N GLN A 237 6.52 -13.47 -16.08
CA GLN A 237 7.51 -13.54 -15.01
C GLN A 237 6.86 -13.36 -13.64
N PRO A 238 7.39 -13.99 -12.58
CA PRO A 238 6.95 -13.72 -11.22
C PRO A 238 7.20 -12.27 -10.83
N LEU A 239 6.29 -11.69 -10.05
CA LEU A 239 6.41 -10.31 -9.58
C LEU A 239 6.10 -10.19 -8.09
N ARG A 240 6.86 -9.34 -7.40
CA ARG A 240 6.60 -8.91 -6.02
C ARG A 240 5.87 -7.58 -5.99
N ILE A 241 4.83 -7.52 -5.17
CA ILE A 241 3.95 -6.36 -4.99
C ILE A 241 3.92 -6.04 -3.50
N GLY A 242 4.15 -4.78 -3.16
CA GLY A 242 4.10 -4.31 -1.78
C GLY A 242 2.82 -3.52 -1.52
N LEU A 243 2.04 -3.93 -0.52
CA LEU A 243 0.86 -3.22 -0.04
C LEU A 243 1.19 -2.59 1.30
N ILE A 244 1.13 -1.25 1.37
CA ILE A 244 1.32 -0.54 2.62
C ILE A 244 -0.01 -0.52 3.40
N GLU A 245 -0.32 -1.67 4.01
CA GLU A 245 -1.54 -1.97 4.77
C GLU A 245 -1.17 -2.73 6.06
N ARG A 246 -2.12 -2.82 7.01
CA ARG A 246 -1.85 -3.38 8.36
C ARG A 246 -1.85 -4.91 8.39
N ASP A 247 -2.96 -5.49 7.98
CA ASP A 247 -3.31 -6.88 8.25
C ASP A 247 -4.33 -7.42 7.24
N VAL A 248 -4.50 -8.74 7.25
CA VAL A 248 -5.48 -9.50 6.47
C VAL A 248 -6.06 -10.60 7.35
N ASP A 249 -7.38 -10.78 7.34
CA ASP A 249 -8.03 -11.88 8.06
C ASP A 249 -7.89 -13.22 7.33
N PHE A 250 -7.02 -14.10 7.83
CA PHE A 250 -6.82 -15.45 7.27
C PHE A 250 -7.87 -16.48 7.72
N ASP A 251 -8.80 -16.10 8.61
CA ASP A 251 -9.93 -16.95 8.98
C ASP A 251 -11.09 -16.82 7.96
N SER A 252 -11.11 -15.75 7.16
CA SER A 252 -12.08 -15.60 6.08
C SER A 252 -11.87 -16.64 4.96
N PRO A 253 -12.95 -17.15 4.31
CA PRO A 253 -12.84 -18.05 3.17
C PRO A 253 -12.11 -17.46 1.96
N ASP A 254 -11.99 -16.14 1.87
CA ASP A 254 -11.23 -15.45 0.82
C ASP A 254 -9.72 -15.72 0.92
N PHE A 255 -9.20 -16.01 2.12
CA PHE A 255 -7.76 -16.16 2.36
C PHE A 255 -7.34 -17.44 3.09
N ALA A 256 -8.28 -18.29 3.54
CA ALA A 256 -7.99 -19.48 4.33
C ALA A 256 -7.02 -20.48 3.65
N ASP A 257 -6.90 -20.46 2.32
CA ASP A 257 -5.99 -21.32 1.54
C ASP A 257 -4.55 -20.79 1.41
N TYR A 258 -4.25 -19.64 2.05
CA TYR A 258 -2.90 -19.08 2.14
C TYR A 258 -2.13 -19.52 3.40
N LEU A 259 -2.74 -20.29 4.31
CA LEU A 259 -2.05 -20.78 5.51
C LEU A 259 -0.88 -21.71 5.16
N GLY A 260 0.25 -21.50 5.82
CA GLY A 260 1.48 -22.29 5.66
C GLY A 260 2.41 -21.78 4.56
N ALA A 261 3.18 -22.71 3.98
CA ALA A 261 4.12 -22.40 2.92
C ALA A 261 3.41 -22.00 1.61
N CYS A 262 4.00 -21.05 0.90
CA CYS A 262 3.57 -20.65 -0.44
C CYS A 262 4.78 -20.57 -1.37
N ALA A 263 4.62 -21.03 -2.61
CA ALA A 263 5.66 -20.99 -3.62
C ALA A 263 5.05 -20.76 -5.01
N ILE A 264 5.66 -19.87 -5.79
CA ILE A 264 5.33 -19.65 -7.20
C ILE A 264 5.31 -20.98 -7.99
N PRO A 265 4.45 -21.14 -9.01
CA PRO A 265 3.74 -20.11 -9.78
C PRO A 265 2.36 -19.68 -9.25
N ARG A 266 1.98 -20.02 -8.01
CA ARG A 266 0.72 -19.48 -7.45
C ARG A 266 0.84 -18.00 -7.08
N THR A 267 -0.31 -17.36 -6.87
CA THR A 267 -0.38 -16.15 -6.07
C THR A 267 -0.11 -16.52 -4.61
N CYS A 268 0.80 -15.78 -3.97
CA CYS A 268 1.16 -15.87 -2.57
C CYS A 268 0.79 -14.57 -1.86
N LEU A 269 0.29 -14.68 -0.64
CA LEU A 269 -0.07 -13.56 0.21
C LEU A 269 0.68 -13.68 1.53
N TYR A 270 1.38 -12.61 1.90
CA TYR A 270 2.14 -12.51 3.14
C TYR A 270 1.65 -11.32 3.95
N ALA A 271 1.00 -11.57 5.09
CA ALA A 271 0.37 -10.54 5.90
C ALA A 271 0.24 -10.98 7.36
N ARG A 272 0.20 -10.00 8.27
CA ARG A 272 -0.22 -10.23 9.66
C ARG A 272 -1.71 -10.54 9.68
N ASP A 273 -2.14 -11.34 10.65
CA ASP A 273 -3.54 -11.71 10.83
C ASP A 273 -4.36 -10.54 11.39
N ALA A 274 -5.55 -10.33 10.84
CA ALA A 274 -6.51 -9.34 11.33
C ALA A 274 -7.55 -9.99 12.25
N ASP A 275 -8.09 -9.21 13.19
CA ASP A 275 -9.15 -9.69 14.10
C ASP A 275 -10.53 -9.78 13.44
N GLN A 276 -10.73 -9.11 12.30
CA GLN A 276 -12.03 -8.99 11.61
C GLN A 276 -11.88 -9.06 10.08
N PRO A 277 -12.85 -9.64 9.36
CA PRO A 277 -12.77 -9.83 7.92
C PRO A 277 -13.02 -8.56 7.09
N ASP A 278 -13.62 -7.53 7.69
CA ASP A 278 -14.01 -6.28 7.03
C ASP A 278 -13.04 -5.13 7.32
N THR A 279 -11.80 -5.42 7.71
CA THR A 279 -10.77 -4.37 7.83
C THR A 279 -10.40 -3.79 6.47
N HIS A 280 -9.85 -2.56 6.49
CA HIS A 280 -9.36 -1.88 5.30
C HIS A 280 -8.29 -2.71 4.57
N GLY A 281 -7.30 -3.23 5.30
CA GLY A 281 -6.22 -4.06 4.76
C GLY A 281 -6.73 -5.35 4.14
N THR A 282 -7.65 -6.05 4.80
CA THR A 282 -8.30 -7.27 4.27
C THR A 282 -9.01 -7.00 2.95
N THR A 283 -9.74 -5.89 2.86
CA THR A 283 -10.46 -5.50 1.64
C THR A 283 -9.51 -5.12 0.50
N VAL A 284 -8.46 -4.33 0.79
CA VAL A 284 -7.44 -3.92 -0.20
C VAL A 284 -6.68 -5.14 -0.74
N ALA A 285 -6.23 -6.04 0.14
CA ALA A 285 -5.60 -7.29 -0.26
C ALA A 285 -6.56 -8.20 -1.04
N GLY A 286 -7.85 -8.19 -0.70
CA GLY A 286 -8.88 -8.99 -1.34
C GLY A 286 -9.08 -8.68 -2.82
N ILE A 287 -9.01 -7.41 -3.21
CA ILE A 287 -9.10 -6.97 -4.61
C ILE A 287 -7.98 -7.60 -5.47
N LEU A 288 -6.82 -7.91 -4.87
CA LEU A 288 -5.71 -8.55 -5.56
C LEU A 288 -5.74 -10.07 -5.45
N ALA A 289 -5.93 -10.60 -4.24
CA ALA A 289 -5.54 -11.96 -3.88
C ALA A 289 -6.67 -12.84 -3.31
N ALA A 290 -7.88 -12.33 -3.11
CA ALA A 290 -8.98 -13.15 -2.59
C ALA A 290 -9.32 -14.33 -3.53
N GLY A 291 -9.65 -15.47 -2.93
CA GLY A 291 -10.27 -16.59 -3.63
C GLY A 291 -11.56 -16.17 -4.35
N TRP A 292 -11.80 -16.74 -5.53
CA TRP A 292 -13.04 -16.46 -6.27
C TRP A 292 -14.20 -17.30 -5.71
N ASN A 293 -15.40 -16.71 -5.69
CA ASN A 293 -16.65 -17.35 -5.25
C ASN A 293 -16.67 -17.80 -3.78
N ASN A 294 -15.83 -17.21 -2.91
CA ASN A 294 -15.63 -17.73 -1.55
C ASN A 294 -16.22 -16.88 -0.42
N GLY A 295 -16.31 -15.55 -0.46
CA GLY A 295 -16.88 -14.88 0.73
C GLY A 295 -16.84 -13.36 0.80
N GLY A 296 -16.75 -12.66 -0.33
CA GLY A 296 -16.88 -11.19 -0.34
C GLY A 296 -16.08 -10.53 -1.44
N ASN A 297 -14.79 -10.82 -1.57
CA ASN A 297 -13.94 -10.26 -2.62
C ASN A 297 -13.72 -11.25 -3.79
N THR A 298 -13.01 -10.79 -4.82
CA THR A 298 -12.63 -11.60 -5.98
C THR A 298 -11.27 -11.08 -6.48
N GLY A 299 -10.19 -11.77 -6.14
CA GLY A 299 -8.84 -11.28 -6.38
C GLY A 299 -8.45 -11.30 -7.86
N PHE A 300 -8.06 -10.15 -8.42
CA PHE A 300 -7.62 -10.07 -9.82
C PHE A 300 -6.46 -11.02 -10.12
N LEU A 301 -5.39 -10.98 -9.32
CA LEU A 301 -4.18 -11.77 -9.53
C LEU A 301 -4.44 -13.27 -9.32
N ARG A 302 -5.35 -13.61 -8.38
CA ARG A 302 -5.82 -14.98 -8.17
C ARG A 302 -6.49 -15.52 -9.44
N GLY A 303 -7.23 -14.69 -10.17
CA GLY A 303 -7.79 -15.02 -11.47
C GLY A 303 -6.74 -15.26 -12.55
N LEU A 304 -5.55 -14.67 -12.47
CA LEU A 304 -4.49 -14.82 -13.48
C LEU A 304 -3.62 -16.06 -13.30
N GLU A 305 -3.64 -16.66 -12.11
CA GLU A 305 -2.75 -17.75 -11.69
C GLU A 305 -2.58 -18.90 -12.70
N PRO A 306 -3.63 -19.41 -13.39
CA PRO A 306 -3.46 -20.52 -14.32
C PRO A 306 -2.50 -20.26 -15.49
N ALA A 307 -2.21 -19.00 -15.80
CA ALA A 307 -1.35 -18.59 -16.90
C ALA A 307 -0.20 -17.66 -16.46
N SER A 308 -0.07 -17.32 -15.18
CA SER A 308 0.96 -16.40 -14.70
C SER A 308 2.24 -17.12 -14.28
N GLY A 309 3.32 -16.35 -14.06
CA GLY A 309 4.56 -16.82 -13.45
C GLY A 309 4.50 -16.88 -11.91
N GLY A 310 3.37 -16.50 -11.31
CA GLY A 310 3.19 -16.28 -9.88
C GLY A 310 3.26 -14.81 -9.47
N PHE A 311 2.61 -14.49 -8.35
CA PHE A 311 2.65 -13.15 -7.75
C PHE A 311 2.89 -13.28 -6.25
N GLU A 312 3.78 -12.48 -5.70
CA GLU A 312 4.02 -12.39 -4.26
C GLU A 312 3.46 -11.05 -3.76
N VAL A 313 2.30 -11.10 -3.10
CA VAL A 313 1.65 -9.93 -2.49
C VAL A 313 2.08 -9.83 -1.03
N ILE A 314 2.81 -8.77 -0.70
CA ILE A 314 3.38 -8.54 0.62
C ILE A 314 2.67 -7.36 1.27
N VAL A 315 1.98 -7.58 2.39
CA VAL A 315 1.29 -6.54 3.18
C VAL A 315 2.16 -6.14 4.38
N GLU A 316 2.58 -4.87 4.45
CA GLU A 316 3.55 -4.39 5.45
C GLU A 316 3.40 -2.90 5.80
N ARG A 317 3.53 -2.54 7.08
CA ARG A 317 3.58 -1.15 7.61
C ARG A 317 4.76 -0.86 8.56
N ASN A 318 5.73 -1.77 8.70
CA ASN A 318 6.90 -1.67 9.58
C ASN A 318 6.55 -1.61 11.08
N SER A 319 6.10 -0.44 11.55
CA SER A 319 5.68 -0.16 12.92
C SER A 319 4.48 0.79 12.91
N ASP A 320 3.90 1.12 14.06
CA ASP A 320 2.76 2.04 14.13
C ASP A 320 3.19 3.53 14.08
N ALA A 321 4.38 3.83 13.54
CA ALA A 321 4.97 5.17 13.51
C ALA A 321 4.50 6.05 12.34
N GLY A 322 3.22 5.95 11.99
CA GLY A 322 2.58 6.83 11.00
C GLY A 322 3.24 6.79 9.62
N ILE A 323 3.52 7.97 9.06
CA ILE A 323 4.00 8.10 7.68
C ILE A 323 5.46 7.66 7.55
N THR A 324 6.33 8.00 8.49
CA THR A 324 7.73 7.55 8.46
C THR A 324 7.82 6.02 8.46
N ALA A 325 6.95 5.31 9.19
CA ALA A 325 6.90 3.85 9.14
C ALA A 325 6.43 3.29 7.78
N ASN A 326 5.45 3.94 7.14
CA ASN A 326 4.99 3.59 5.79
C ASN A 326 6.12 3.74 4.76
N ILE A 327 6.93 4.79 4.88
CA ILE A 327 8.11 5.00 4.03
C ILE A 327 9.21 3.98 4.35
N ALA A 328 9.49 3.69 5.62
CA ALA A 328 10.45 2.65 6.02
C ALA A 328 10.05 1.26 5.47
N ALA A 329 8.77 0.90 5.55
CA ALA A 329 8.21 -0.31 4.95
C ALA A 329 8.42 -0.33 3.43
N SER A 330 8.10 0.78 2.76
CA SER A 330 8.26 0.92 1.29
C SER A 330 9.72 0.74 0.86
N VAL A 331 10.67 1.36 1.56
CA VAL A 331 12.11 1.20 1.30
C VAL A 331 12.54 -0.26 1.46
N ASN A 332 12.19 -0.91 2.58
CA ASN A 332 12.56 -2.32 2.80
C ASN A 332 11.96 -3.24 1.71
N LEU A 333 10.71 -3.01 1.32
CA LEU A 333 10.03 -3.81 0.29
C LEU A 333 10.70 -3.64 -1.09
N VAL A 334 11.08 -2.42 -1.45
CA VAL A 334 11.81 -2.13 -2.69
C VAL A 334 13.19 -2.78 -2.67
N GLU A 335 13.93 -2.68 -1.57
CA GLU A 335 15.21 -3.40 -1.41
C GLU A 335 15.04 -4.92 -1.42
N ASP A 336 13.87 -5.43 -1.05
CA ASP A 336 13.48 -6.85 -1.14
C ASP A 336 12.93 -7.25 -2.54
N GLY A 337 12.97 -6.34 -3.51
CA GLY A 337 12.67 -6.61 -4.92
C GLY A 337 11.21 -6.42 -5.32
N VAL A 338 10.42 -5.69 -4.53
CA VAL A 338 9.09 -5.20 -4.98
C VAL A 338 9.26 -4.28 -6.18
N ARG A 339 8.43 -4.50 -7.20
CA ARG A 339 8.39 -3.67 -8.44
C ARG A 339 7.22 -2.70 -8.46
N VAL A 340 6.16 -2.98 -7.68
CA VAL A 340 4.97 -2.14 -7.59
C VAL A 340 4.58 -1.98 -6.12
N LEU A 341 4.52 -0.74 -5.66
CA LEU A 341 3.99 -0.38 -4.34
C LEU A 341 2.55 0.12 -4.46
N ASN A 342 1.67 -0.32 -3.58
CA ASN A 342 0.31 0.18 -3.43
C ASN A 342 0.19 1.03 -2.17
N TRP A 343 -0.08 2.32 -2.34
CA TRP A 343 -0.31 3.28 -1.27
C TRP A 343 -1.78 3.73 -1.26
N SER A 344 -2.61 3.02 -0.49
CA SER A 344 -4.02 3.36 -0.27
C SER A 344 -4.21 4.31 0.92
N TRP A 345 -3.31 5.29 1.07
CA TRP A 345 -3.32 6.30 2.12
C TRP A 345 -2.99 7.68 1.54
N GLY A 346 -3.38 8.72 2.27
CA GLY A 346 -3.09 10.11 1.96
C GLY A 346 -3.35 10.98 3.18
N ILE A 347 -2.85 12.22 3.16
CA ILE A 347 -3.00 13.17 4.25
C ILE A 347 -3.42 14.54 3.73
N HIS A 348 -3.95 15.34 4.66
CA HIS A 348 -4.40 16.71 4.44
C HIS A 348 -3.69 17.65 5.39
N ARG A 349 -3.38 18.87 4.94
CA ARG A 349 -3.00 19.94 5.86
C ARG A 349 -4.22 20.52 6.55
N VAL A 350 -4.09 20.89 7.83
CA VAL A 350 -5.10 21.71 8.54
C VAL A 350 -5.44 22.95 7.72
N GLY A 351 -6.74 23.20 7.53
CA GLY A 351 -7.26 24.29 6.70
C GLY A 351 -7.55 23.90 5.24
N THR A 352 -7.35 22.64 4.85
CA THR A 352 -7.79 22.15 3.53
C THR A 352 -9.31 22.30 3.37
N ARG A 353 -9.75 22.79 2.21
CA ARG A 353 -11.16 22.88 1.84
C ARG A 353 -11.49 21.95 0.67
N ASN A 354 -12.69 21.38 0.68
CA ASN A 354 -13.23 20.62 -0.44
C ASN A 354 -13.68 21.54 -1.59
N ALA A 355 -14.07 20.96 -2.73
CA ALA A 355 -14.53 21.71 -3.91
C ALA A 355 -15.76 22.61 -3.64
N LYS A 356 -16.53 22.35 -2.58
CA LYS A 356 -17.68 23.17 -2.16
C LYS A 356 -17.28 24.30 -1.20
N GLY A 357 -16.02 24.34 -0.76
CA GLY A 357 -15.49 25.31 0.20
C GLY A 357 -15.60 24.89 1.67
N ASP A 358 -16.11 23.70 1.97
CA ASP A 358 -16.20 23.18 3.35
C ASP A 358 -14.84 22.66 3.82
N GLU A 359 -14.56 22.76 5.11
CA GLU A 359 -13.30 22.24 5.69
C GLU A 359 -13.29 20.72 5.74
N VAL A 360 -12.14 20.12 5.42
CA VAL A 360 -11.93 18.69 5.59
C VAL A 360 -11.50 18.41 7.02
N ASP A 361 -12.04 17.36 7.65
CA ASP A 361 -11.82 17.01 9.05
C ASP A 361 -11.12 15.65 9.25
N SER A 362 -10.83 14.92 8.18
CA SER A 362 -10.17 13.61 8.21
C SER A 362 -8.70 13.69 7.77
N LEU A 363 -7.87 12.79 8.33
CA LEU A 363 -6.46 12.61 7.95
C LEU A 363 -5.62 13.90 7.98
N LEU A 364 -5.99 14.83 8.87
CA LEU A 364 -5.35 16.13 9.03
C LEU A 364 -3.96 16.05 9.66
N ARG A 365 -3.09 16.96 9.25
CA ARG A 365 -1.72 17.18 9.74
C ARG A 365 -1.45 18.67 9.88
N SER A 366 -0.75 19.05 10.93
CA SER A 366 -0.29 20.43 11.12
C SER A 366 0.65 20.83 9.98
N GLY A 367 0.81 22.14 9.77
CA GLY A 367 1.76 22.64 8.77
C GLY A 367 3.20 22.19 9.03
N LEU A 368 3.58 22.02 10.30
CA LEU A 368 4.90 21.54 10.69
C LEU A 368 5.13 20.08 10.29
N ALA A 369 4.15 19.20 10.54
CA ALA A 369 4.24 17.80 10.12
C ALA A 369 4.20 17.66 8.59
N MET A 370 3.32 18.41 7.91
CA MET A 370 3.23 18.39 6.44
C MET A 370 4.57 18.72 5.77
N GLY A 371 5.25 19.79 6.20
CA GLY A 371 6.55 20.16 5.64
C GLY A 371 7.60 19.05 5.80
N GLY A 372 7.71 18.45 6.99
CA GLY A 372 8.62 17.32 7.19
C GLY A 372 8.27 16.08 6.34
N TYR A 373 6.98 15.82 6.09
CA TYR A 373 6.57 14.70 5.24
C TYR A 373 6.81 14.97 3.76
N GLU A 374 6.69 16.21 3.31
CA GLU A 374 7.01 16.64 1.95
C GLU A 374 8.49 16.34 1.64
N GLU A 375 9.40 16.83 2.48
CA GLU A 375 10.85 16.59 2.34
C GLU A 375 11.19 15.08 2.39
N LEU A 376 10.54 14.32 3.27
CA LEU A 376 10.71 12.86 3.32
C LEU A 376 10.26 12.16 2.02
N LEU A 377 9.16 12.61 1.44
CA LEU A 377 8.65 12.05 0.19
C LEU A 377 9.51 12.47 -1.01
N GLU A 378 10.04 13.70 -1.03
CA GLU A 378 11.02 14.16 -2.00
C GLU A 378 12.24 13.25 -2.00
N GLU A 379 12.85 13.03 -0.84
CA GLU A 379 14.00 12.15 -0.67
C GLU A 379 13.68 10.71 -1.06
N PHE A 380 12.50 10.20 -0.71
CA PHE A 380 12.05 8.87 -1.13
C PHE A 380 11.99 8.73 -2.66
N PHE A 381 11.38 9.68 -3.37
CA PHE A 381 11.28 9.62 -4.83
C PHE A 381 12.62 9.94 -5.52
N LEU A 382 13.48 10.77 -4.94
CA LEU A 382 14.86 10.95 -5.39
C LEU A 382 15.65 9.63 -5.31
N TRP A 383 15.56 8.93 -4.18
CA TRP A 383 16.17 7.63 -3.99
C TRP A 383 15.65 6.59 -4.97
N LEU A 384 14.32 6.52 -5.19
CA LEU A 384 13.74 5.64 -6.20
C LEU A 384 14.30 5.94 -7.59
N ARG A 385 14.31 7.19 -8.03
CA ARG A 385 14.83 7.55 -9.37
C ARG A 385 16.28 7.16 -9.56
N LYS A 386 17.09 7.32 -8.51
CA LYS A 386 18.53 7.07 -8.53
C LYS A 386 18.88 5.58 -8.47
N SER A 387 18.17 4.83 -7.63
CA SER A 387 18.58 3.47 -7.23
C SER A 387 17.63 2.37 -7.71
N HIS A 388 16.36 2.72 -7.96
CA HIS A 388 15.28 1.80 -8.31
C HIS A 388 14.36 2.40 -9.39
N PRO A 389 14.90 2.81 -10.56
CA PRO A 389 14.12 3.51 -11.59
C PRO A 389 13.00 2.67 -12.19
N ASP A 390 13.03 1.35 -11.96
CA ASP A 390 12.08 0.37 -12.47
C ASP A 390 10.90 0.09 -11.52
N VAL A 391 10.85 0.76 -10.35
CA VAL A 391 9.76 0.67 -9.37
C VAL A 391 8.68 1.72 -9.63
N LEU A 392 7.41 1.31 -9.55
CA LEU A 392 6.26 2.21 -9.61
C LEU A 392 5.49 2.22 -8.28
N VAL A 393 5.12 3.41 -7.82
CA VAL A 393 4.19 3.62 -6.72
C VAL A 393 2.81 3.95 -7.30
N VAL A 394 1.79 3.19 -6.92
CA VAL A 394 0.39 3.43 -7.27
C VAL A 394 -0.31 3.95 -6.01
N ASN A 395 -0.80 5.18 -6.05
CA ASN A 395 -1.35 5.88 -4.90
C ASN A 395 -2.82 6.26 -5.11
N SER A 396 -3.62 6.18 -4.05
CA SER A 396 -5.00 6.69 -4.06
C SER A 396 -5.03 8.20 -4.13
N ALA A 397 -5.88 8.77 -4.99
CA ALA A 397 -6.04 10.22 -5.10
C ALA A 397 -6.51 10.87 -3.79
N GLY A 398 -7.31 10.15 -3.00
CA GLY A 398 -7.98 10.63 -1.78
C GLY A 398 -9.48 10.83 -1.97
N ASN A 399 -10.21 10.94 -0.87
CA ASN A 399 -11.67 10.93 -0.83
C ASN A 399 -12.30 12.20 -0.21
N GLY A 400 -11.52 13.28 -0.14
CA GLY A 400 -11.97 14.53 0.49
C GLY A 400 -12.78 15.44 -0.44
N SER A 401 -13.10 14.99 -1.66
CA SER A 401 -13.64 15.84 -2.73
C SER A 401 -12.78 17.10 -2.98
N THR A 402 -11.46 16.96 -2.89
CA THR A 402 -10.49 18.06 -3.06
C THR A 402 -9.74 17.94 -4.40
N PHE A 403 -8.90 18.93 -4.69
CA PHE A 403 -7.93 18.90 -5.78
C PHE A 403 -6.67 18.12 -5.34
N ALA A 404 -6.28 17.09 -6.09
CA ALA A 404 -5.15 16.23 -5.75
C ALA A 404 -3.79 16.94 -5.88
N GLY A 405 -3.65 17.89 -6.80
CA GLY A 405 -2.44 18.68 -7.08
C GLY A 405 -2.30 19.96 -6.28
N THR A 406 -2.97 20.07 -5.14
CA THR A 406 -2.73 21.17 -4.20
C THR A 406 -1.59 20.80 -3.26
N ASP A 407 -0.35 20.95 -3.76
CA ASP A 407 0.89 20.51 -3.08
C ASP A 407 0.96 20.97 -1.61
N ASP A 408 0.59 22.22 -1.33
CA ASP A 408 0.56 22.79 0.03
C ASP A 408 -0.40 22.09 1.01
N TYR A 409 -1.36 21.30 0.50
CA TYR A 409 -2.50 20.77 1.24
C TYR A 409 -2.67 19.25 1.15
N ARG A 410 -1.99 18.58 0.21
CA ARG A 410 -2.18 17.15 -0.07
C ARG A 410 -0.86 16.42 -0.22
N LEU A 411 -0.73 15.25 0.39
CA LEU A 411 0.37 14.32 0.14
C LEU A 411 -0.16 12.87 0.21
N PRO A 412 0.45 11.91 -0.51
CA PRO A 412 1.53 12.09 -1.49
C PRO A 412 1.00 12.39 -2.91
N SER A 413 -0.32 12.39 -3.15
CA SER A 413 -0.92 12.47 -4.50
C SER A 413 -0.60 13.74 -5.29
N SER A 414 -0.17 14.79 -4.61
CA SER A 414 0.27 16.05 -5.22
C SER A 414 1.58 15.93 -6.00
N PHE A 415 2.55 15.16 -5.47
CA PHE A 415 3.89 15.02 -6.01
C PHE A 415 3.93 14.72 -7.50
N ILE A 416 4.69 15.50 -8.27
CA ILE A 416 4.88 15.28 -9.70
C ILE A 416 6.16 14.47 -9.93
N THR A 417 6.00 13.18 -10.20
CA THR A 417 7.11 12.27 -10.54
C THR A 417 6.60 11.11 -11.38
N GLU A 418 7.44 10.62 -12.28
CA GLU A 418 7.08 9.52 -13.19
C GLU A 418 6.80 8.21 -12.45
N GLN A 419 7.43 8.02 -11.29
CA GLN A 419 7.29 6.83 -10.44
C GLN A 419 6.06 6.88 -9.52
N LEU A 420 5.20 7.90 -9.59
CA LEU A 420 3.96 8.00 -8.83
C LEU A 420 2.74 8.10 -9.75
N LEU A 421 1.95 7.04 -9.78
CA LEU A 421 0.67 6.98 -10.49
C LEU A 421 -0.48 7.22 -9.51
N VAL A 422 -1.32 8.22 -9.77
CA VAL A 422 -2.42 8.62 -8.87
C VAL A 422 -3.75 8.12 -9.41
N VAL A 423 -4.51 7.40 -8.58
CA VAL A 423 -5.72 6.68 -8.96
C VAL A 423 -6.96 7.31 -8.32
N GLY A 424 -7.85 7.82 -9.17
CA GLY A 424 -9.17 8.32 -8.79
C GLY A 424 -10.22 7.21 -8.72
N GLY A 425 -11.37 7.54 -8.15
CA GLY A 425 -12.46 6.60 -7.93
C GLY A 425 -13.69 6.90 -8.78
N HIS A 426 -14.16 5.89 -9.51
CA HIS A 426 -15.46 5.94 -10.19
C HIS A 426 -16.39 4.84 -9.68
N GLN A 427 -17.65 4.93 -10.07
CA GLN A 427 -18.68 3.92 -9.85
C GLN A 427 -19.57 3.79 -11.09
N ARG A 428 -20.35 2.72 -11.18
CA ARG A 428 -21.29 2.52 -12.28
C ARG A 428 -22.37 3.61 -12.28
N ALA A 429 -22.72 4.10 -13.47
CA ALA A 429 -23.82 5.04 -13.62
C ALA A 429 -25.17 4.35 -13.38
N GLN A 430 -26.15 5.08 -12.84
CA GLN A 430 -27.52 4.58 -12.72
C GLN A 430 -28.28 4.75 -14.05
N GLY A 431 -29.12 3.76 -14.39
CA GLY A 431 -30.11 3.85 -15.47
C GLY A 431 -29.64 3.46 -16.88
N GLY A 432 -30.03 2.25 -17.31
CA GLY A 432 -29.99 1.78 -18.70
C GLY A 432 -28.83 0.81 -19.03
N GLU A 433 -29.07 -0.14 -19.95
CA GLU A 433 -28.02 -0.94 -20.57
C GLU A 433 -27.22 -0.06 -21.53
N ARG A 434 -26.03 0.38 -21.09
CA ARG A 434 -25.04 1.05 -21.94
C ARG A 434 -23.92 0.08 -22.28
N ALA A 435 -23.31 0.27 -23.45
CA ALA A 435 -22.08 -0.44 -23.79
C ALA A 435 -20.97 -0.02 -22.82
N VAL A 436 -20.04 -0.93 -22.53
CA VAL A 436 -18.97 -0.65 -21.55
C VAL A 436 -18.11 0.53 -22.00
N ASP A 437 -17.86 0.70 -23.30
CA ASP A 437 -17.07 1.80 -23.88
C ASP A 437 -17.81 3.14 -23.95
N ASP A 438 -19.09 3.19 -23.57
CA ASP A 438 -19.85 4.43 -23.46
C ASP A 438 -19.27 5.30 -22.32
N PRO A 439 -18.93 6.58 -22.57
CA PRO A 439 -18.46 7.50 -21.53
C PRO A 439 -19.42 7.63 -20.34
N ALA A 440 -20.73 7.46 -20.56
CA ALA A 440 -21.77 7.51 -19.53
C ALA A 440 -21.97 6.17 -18.79
N PHE A 441 -21.17 5.13 -19.09
CA PHE A 441 -21.27 3.84 -18.39
C PHE A 441 -20.81 3.92 -16.92
N ALA A 442 -19.86 4.82 -16.63
CA ALA A 442 -19.37 5.08 -15.28
C ALA A 442 -19.40 6.58 -14.99
N VAL A 443 -19.49 6.93 -13.70
CA VAL A 443 -19.42 8.30 -13.21
C VAL A 443 -18.39 8.38 -12.09
N ARG A 444 -17.70 9.52 -11.97
CA ARG A 444 -16.79 9.75 -10.84
C ARG A 444 -17.57 9.65 -9.53
N ARG A 445 -16.96 9.08 -8.48
CA ARG A 445 -17.52 9.19 -7.13
C ARG A 445 -17.38 10.62 -6.65
N SER A 446 -18.44 11.16 -6.06
CA SER A 446 -18.43 12.53 -5.53
C SER A 446 -17.30 12.76 -4.52
N SER A 447 -16.97 11.74 -3.73
CA SER A 447 -15.90 11.78 -2.73
C SER A 447 -14.50 11.80 -3.35
N SER A 448 -14.30 11.23 -4.54
CA SER A 448 -12.97 11.13 -5.15
C SER A 448 -12.38 12.51 -5.38
N ASN A 449 -11.14 12.71 -4.96
CA ASN A 449 -10.36 13.84 -5.42
C ASN A 449 -10.23 13.83 -6.96
N MET A 450 -9.94 15.00 -7.50
CA MET A 450 -9.91 15.30 -8.93
C MET A 450 -8.74 16.21 -9.26
N ASP A 451 -8.65 16.61 -10.54
CA ASP A 451 -7.64 17.40 -11.23
C ASP A 451 -6.60 16.61 -12.06
N MET A 452 -5.72 17.38 -12.71
CA MET A 452 -4.66 16.89 -13.58
C MET A 452 -3.63 15.99 -12.88
N ARG A 453 -3.59 15.93 -11.55
CA ARG A 453 -2.74 14.95 -10.85
C ARG A 453 -3.32 13.57 -10.85
N VAL A 454 -4.64 13.41 -10.98
CA VAL A 454 -5.26 12.09 -11.10
C VAL A 454 -5.01 11.55 -12.50
N ASP A 455 -4.23 10.47 -12.61
CA ASP A 455 -3.82 9.89 -13.89
C ASP A 455 -4.92 9.07 -14.56
N ILE A 456 -5.68 8.32 -13.75
CA ILE A 456 -6.72 7.42 -14.23
C ILE A 456 -7.72 7.13 -13.11
N THR A 457 -8.97 6.85 -13.46
CA THR A 457 -9.97 6.35 -12.50
C THR A 457 -10.18 4.84 -12.63
N ALA A 458 -10.44 4.18 -11.50
CA ALA A 458 -10.90 2.79 -11.47
C ALA A 458 -12.13 2.63 -10.56
N ALA A 459 -12.87 1.53 -10.76
CA ALA A 459 -14.02 1.21 -9.91
C ALA A 459 -13.60 1.19 -8.43
N ALA A 460 -14.29 1.99 -7.62
CA ALA A 460 -13.88 2.32 -6.27
C ALA A 460 -14.74 1.65 -5.19
N CYS A 461 -15.67 0.77 -5.57
CA CYS A 461 -16.51 0.03 -4.64
C CYS A 461 -16.25 -1.47 -4.75
N THR A 462 -16.18 -2.14 -3.60
CA THR A 462 -16.05 -3.61 -3.50
C THR A 462 -16.81 -4.12 -2.27
N HIS A 463 -17.06 -5.41 -2.24
CA HIS A 463 -17.58 -6.09 -1.06
C HIS A 463 -16.41 -6.49 -0.15
N ALA A 464 -16.53 -6.20 1.14
CA ALA A 464 -15.63 -6.68 2.16
C ALA A 464 -15.71 -8.21 2.28
N SER A 465 -14.65 -8.82 2.82
CA SER A 465 -14.65 -10.24 3.12
C SER A 465 -15.56 -10.54 4.34
N THR A 466 -15.97 -11.79 4.47
CA THR A 466 -16.81 -12.28 5.57
C THR A 466 -16.27 -13.60 6.09
N LEU A 467 -16.71 -14.02 7.27
CA LEU A 467 -16.38 -15.35 7.80
C LEU A 467 -17.27 -16.47 7.22
N GLU A 468 -18.36 -16.13 6.53
CA GLU A 468 -19.32 -17.10 6.01
C GLU A 468 -19.16 -17.28 4.49
N ALA A 469 -18.86 -18.50 4.08
CA ALA A 469 -18.60 -18.79 2.68
C ALA A 469 -19.81 -18.47 1.78
N GLY A 470 -19.56 -17.75 0.69
CA GLY A 470 -20.57 -17.35 -0.29
C GLY A 470 -21.49 -16.20 0.15
N GLN A 471 -21.29 -15.61 1.34
CA GLN A 471 -22.03 -14.41 1.74
C GLN A 471 -21.38 -13.12 1.19
N PRO A 472 -22.15 -12.19 0.62
CA PRO A 472 -21.63 -10.88 0.25
C PRO A 472 -21.42 -10.01 1.50
N GLY A 473 -20.21 -9.50 1.68
CA GLY A 473 -19.89 -8.59 2.77
C GLY A 473 -20.44 -7.17 2.57
N ALA A 474 -20.15 -6.32 3.55
CA ALA A 474 -20.46 -4.89 3.48
C ALA A 474 -19.78 -4.26 2.27
N VAL A 475 -20.45 -3.31 1.61
CA VAL A 475 -19.85 -2.60 0.50
C VAL A 475 -19.00 -1.48 1.04
N HIS A 476 -17.72 -1.48 0.69
CA HIS A 476 -16.78 -0.41 0.97
C HIS A 476 -16.50 0.36 -0.31
N CYS A 477 -16.43 1.69 -0.20
CA CYS A 477 -16.15 2.54 -1.34
C CYS A 477 -15.12 3.62 -1.01
N GLY A 478 -14.21 3.88 -1.94
CA GLY A 478 -13.11 4.82 -1.78
C GLY A 478 -12.01 4.60 -2.81
N THR A 479 -11.22 5.64 -3.06
CA THR A 479 -10.03 5.57 -3.92
C THR A 479 -9.01 4.54 -3.44
N SER A 480 -9.00 4.22 -2.14
CA SER A 480 -8.23 3.13 -1.55
C SER A 480 -8.55 1.74 -2.11
N TYR A 481 -9.75 1.53 -2.68
CA TYR A 481 -10.18 0.30 -3.34
C TYR A 481 -10.01 0.36 -4.87
N ALA A 482 -9.98 1.55 -5.46
CA ALA A 482 -9.61 1.73 -6.88
C ALA A 482 -8.11 1.46 -7.11
N THR A 483 -7.27 1.89 -6.17
CA THR A 483 -5.80 1.78 -6.21
C THR A 483 -5.30 0.34 -6.39
N PRO A 484 -5.71 -0.66 -5.57
CA PRO A 484 -5.26 -2.05 -5.73
C PRO A 484 -5.69 -2.67 -7.07
N MET A 485 -6.80 -2.22 -7.67
CA MET A 485 -7.18 -2.69 -9.01
C MET A 485 -6.14 -2.29 -10.06
N VAL A 486 -5.69 -1.02 -10.02
CA VAL A 486 -4.63 -0.52 -10.92
C VAL A 486 -3.28 -1.18 -10.59
N THR A 487 -2.95 -1.35 -9.31
CA THR A 487 -1.74 -2.08 -8.86
C THR A 487 -1.69 -3.49 -9.46
N GLY A 488 -2.81 -4.23 -9.38
CA GLY A 488 -2.89 -5.59 -9.92
C GLY A 488 -2.73 -5.62 -11.43
N LEU A 489 -3.32 -4.66 -12.15
CA LEU A 489 -3.15 -4.53 -13.59
C LEU A 489 -1.70 -4.23 -13.97
N VAL A 490 -1.05 -3.27 -13.30
CA VAL A 490 0.36 -2.96 -13.53
C VAL A 490 1.24 -4.18 -13.27
N ALA A 491 0.96 -4.94 -12.20
CA ALA A 491 1.69 -6.16 -11.91
C ALA A 491 1.55 -7.20 -13.04
N ALA A 492 0.34 -7.36 -13.59
CA ALA A 492 0.10 -8.23 -14.73
C ALA A 492 0.81 -7.73 -16.01
N MET A 493 0.83 -6.41 -16.27
CA MET A 493 1.57 -5.81 -17.39
C MET A 493 3.08 -6.06 -17.27
N LEU A 494 3.65 -5.90 -16.08
CA LEU A 494 5.07 -6.15 -15.80
C LEU A 494 5.41 -7.64 -15.86
N SER A 495 4.49 -8.51 -15.43
CA SER A 495 4.63 -9.95 -15.60
C SER A 495 4.71 -10.32 -17.09
N ILE A 496 3.93 -9.66 -17.95
CA ILE A 496 4.00 -9.82 -19.41
C ILE A 496 5.31 -9.25 -19.96
N ASN A 497 5.67 -8.00 -19.61
CA ASN A 497 6.89 -7.33 -20.07
C ASN A 497 7.64 -6.69 -18.89
N PRO A 498 8.64 -7.38 -18.31
CA PRO A 498 9.34 -6.91 -17.11
C PRO A 498 10.26 -5.70 -17.37
N ASN A 499 10.51 -5.37 -18.64
CA ASN A 499 11.36 -4.26 -19.07
C ASN A 499 10.61 -2.92 -19.13
N LEU A 500 9.29 -2.91 -18.97
CA LEU A 500 8.53 -1.66 -18.93
C LEU A 500 9.00 -0.79 -17.77
N GLN A 501 9.32 0.46 -18.09
CA GLN A 501 9.63 1.50 -17.11
C GLN A 501 8.35 2.21 -16.65
N PRO A 502 8.36 2.85 -15.46
CA PRO A 502 7.20 3.58 -14.91
C PRO A 502 6.50 4.52 -15.92
N GLU A 503 7.25 5.31 -16.68
CA GLU A 503 6.73 6.23 -17.71
C GLU A 503 5.98 5.47 -18.81
N GLN A 504 6.53 4.32 -19.21
CA GLN A 504 5.94 3.47 -20.24
C GLN A 504 4.65 2.82 -19.72
N VAL A 505 4.64 2.35 -18.47
CA VAL A 505 3.43 1.82 -17.83
C VAL A 505 2.33 2.87 -17.82
N ARG A 506 2.63 4.10 -17.33
CA ARG A 506 1.68 5.23 -17.35
C ARG A 506 1.15 5.48 -18.76
N MET A 507 2.04 5.60 -19.74
CA MET A 507 1.67 5.82 -21.14
C MET A 507 0.75 4.71 -21.68
N LEU A 508 1.05 3.43 -21.40
CA LEU A 508 0.24 2.31 -21.88
C LEU A 508 -1.15 2.32 -21.24
N LEU A 509 -1.25 2.56 -19.92
CA LEU A 509 -2.51 2.70 -19.20
C LEU A 509 -3.39 3.81 -19.80
N ARG A 510 -2.78 4.97 -20.04
CA ARG A 510 -3.45 6.14 -20.61
C ARG A 510 -3.89 5.92 -22.07
N ARG A 511 -3.04 5.30 -22.88
CA ARG A 511 -3.36 4.91 -24.26
C ARG A 511 -4.47 3.86 -24.34
N SER A 512 -4.59 2.98 -23.35
CA SER A 512 -5.67 2.00 -23.27
C SER A 512 -6.96 2.55 -22.69
N ALA A 513 -6.91 3.66 -21.96
CA ALA A 513 -8.03 4.13 -21.16
C ALA A 513 -9.29 4.37 -21.99
N MET A 514 -10.44 4.02 -21.45
CA MET A 514 -11.74 4.49 -21.94
C MET A 514 -12.00 5.91 -21.42
N SER A 515 -12.90 6.65 -22.06
CA SER A 515 -13.36 7.94 -21.52
C SER A 515 -14.40 7.76 -20.40
N ILE A 516 -14.48 8.72 -19.47
CA ILE A 516 -15.53 8.83 -18.47
C ILE A 516 -16.19 10.20 -18.51
N GLY A 517 -17.52 10.24 -18.36
CA GLY A 517 -18.29 11.48 -18.34
C GLY A 517 -18.69 12.01 -19.72
N ASP A 518 -19.74 12.84 -19.72
CA ASP A 518 -20.36 13.37 -20.93
C ASP A 518 -19.73 14.68 -21.44
N GLN A 519 -18.96 15.38 -20.61
CA GLN A 519 -18.35 16.68 -20.92
C GLN A 519 -16.89 16.54 -21.39
N HIS A 520 -16.41 17.51 -22.16
CA HIS A 520 -14.99 17.62 -22.50
C HIS A 520 -14.32 18.44 -21.40
N ASP A 521 -13.27 17.90 -20.80
CA ASP A 521 -12.52 18.45 -19.65
C ASP A 521 -11.45 19.45 -20.10
N PHE A 522 -11.71 20.23 -21.16
CA PHE A 522 -10.82 21.30 -21.63
C PHE A 522 -11.29 22.67 -21.14
N GLU A 523 -12.09 22.74 -20.08
CA GLU A 523 -12.42 24.01 -19.46
C GLU A 523 -11.24 24.52 -18.62
N ARG A 524 -11.30 25.78 -18.20
CA ARG A 524 -10.16 26.51 -17.60
C ARG A 524 -9.64 25.78 -16.34
N MET A 525 -8.41 26.10 -15.91
CA MET A 525 -7.73 25.54 -14.71
C MET A 525 -8.54 25.60 -13.38
N ASP A 526 -9.67 26.30 -13.36
CA ASP A 526 -10.68 26.40 -12.29
C ASP A 526 -11.91 25.49 -12.48
N ALA A 527 -11.93 24.65 -13.52
CA ALA A 527 -12.95 23.64 -13.78
C ALA A 527 -12.65 22.30 -13.08
N GLU A 528 -13.71 21.54 -12.78
CA GLU A 528 -13.68 20.26 -12.07
C GLU A 528 -13.15 19.11 -12.95
N ASP A 529 -11.95 19.24 -13.52
CA ASP A 529 -11.33 18.18 -14.33
C ASP A 529 -11.24 16.89 -13.50
N LEU A 530 -11.92 15.82 -13.92
CA LEU A 530 -12.00 14.60 -13.10
C LEU A 530 -10.65 13.87 -13.00
N THR A 531 -9.86 13.94 -14.07
CA THR A 531 -8.49 13.41 -14.22
C THR A 531 -7.71 14.25 -15.22
N ALA A 532 -6.42 14.00 -15.39
CA ALA A 532 -5.66 14.49 -16.54
C ALA A 532 -6.37 14.13 -17.87
N PRO A 533 -6.68 15.09 -18.75
CA PRO A 533 -7.41 14.82 -19.98
C PRO A 533 -6.61 13.94 -20.93
N ILE A 534 -7.29 13.07 -21.68
CA ILE A 534 -6.67 12.22 -22.71
C ILE A 534 -6.06 13.10 -23.79
N LEU A 535 -4.75 12.91 -24.02
CA LEU A 535 -3.97 13.72 -24.93
C LEU A 535 -3.96 13.12 -26.34
N PRO A 536 -3.77 13.93 -27.40
CA PRO A 536 -3.61 13.42 -28.76
C PRO A 536 -2.47 12.40 -28.89
N SER A 537 -1.36 12.57 -28.16
CA SER A 537 -0.25 11.62 -28.12
C SER A 537 -0.67 10.23 -27.64
N GLU A 538 -1.70 10.14 -26.80
CA GLU A 538 -2.28 8.90 -26.26
C GLU A 538 -3.27 8.25 -27.25
N ARG A 539 -3.58 8.93 -28.35
CA ARG A 539 -4.41 8.48 -29.48
C ARG A 539 -3.67 8.56 -30.82
N GLY A 540 -2.36 8.30 -30.80
CA GLY A 540 -1.55 8.24 -32.03
C GLY A 540 -1.49 9.58 -32.77
N TYR A 541 -1.51 10.69 -32.03
CA TYR A 541 -1.51 12.07 -32.52
C TYR A 541 -2.77 12.47 -33.32
N GLN A 542 -3.88 11.76 -33.14
CA GLN A 542 -5.17 12.07 -33.77
C GLN A 542 -5.91 13.15 -32.99
N LEU A 543 -5.81 14.40 -33.42
CA LEU A 543 -6.46 15.56 -32.77
C LEU A 543 -8.00 15.48 -32.75
N GLY A 544 -8.61 14.79 -33.72
CA GLY A 544 -10.07 14.64 -33.83
C GLY A 544 -10.61 13.36 -33.21
N ASP A 545 -9.79 12.63 -32.44
CA ASP A 545 -10.26 11.45 -31.71
C ASP A 545 -11.31 11.85 -30.66
N LYS A 546 -12.39 11.08 -30.58
CA LYS A 546 -13.55 11.36 -29.72
C LYS A 546 -13.22 11.37 -28.22
N ASP A 547 -12.12 10.71 -27.83
CA ASP A 547 -11.70 10.58 -26.43
C ASP A 547 -10.78 11.73 -26.01
N VAL A 548 -10.14 12.42 -26.96
CA VAL A 548 -9.20 13.51 -26.66
C VAL A 548 -9.91 14.62 -25.91
N GLY A 549 -9.34 15.03 -24.78
CA GLY A 549 -9.93 16.02 -23.88
C GLY A 549 -10.89 15.47 -22.86
N ARG A 550 -11.13 14.16 -22.82
CA ARG A 550 -11.96 13.52 -21.78
C ARG A 550 -11.09 12.88 -20.71
N SER A 551 -11.66 12.70 -19.53
CA SER A 551 -11.04 12.00 -18.43
C SER A 551 -10.84 10.51 -18.70
N ALA A 552 -9.80 9.93 -18.09
CA ALA A 552 -9.42 8.54 -18.29
C ALA A 552 -10.06 7.59 -17.27
N ARG A 553 -10.59 6.49 -17.80
CA ARG A 553 -11.12 5.34 -17.08
C ARG A 553 -10.34 4.09 -17.43
N LEU A 554 -10.04 3.29 -16.43
CA LEU A 554 -9.30 2.04 -16.58
C LEU A 554 -9.95 1.09 -17.62
N ASP A 555 -9.15 0.65 -18.60
CA ASP A 555 -9.46 -0.52 -19.44
C ASP A 555 -8.37 -1.57 -19.20
N MET A 556 -8.68 -2.53 -18.33
CA MET A 556 -7.73 -3.57 -17.94
C MET A 556 -7.34 -4.46 -19.12
N GLN A 557 -8.29 -4.82 -19.98
CA GLN A 557 -8.04 -5.72 -21.10
C GLN A 557 -7.13 -5.06 -22.13
N LYS A 558 -7.42 -3.82 -22.52
CA LYS A 558 -6.62 -3.12 -23.54
C LYS A 558 -5.22 -2.77 -23.03
N ALA A 559 -5.06 -2.49 -21.73
CA ALA A 559 -3.75 -2.28 -21.12
C ALA A 559 -2.85 -3.54 -21.22
N LEU A 560 -3.39 -4.74 -20.95
CA LEU A 560 -2.65 -6.00 -21.09
C LEU A 560 -2.28 -6.27 -22.56
N ASP A 561 -3.16 -5.97 -23.49
CA ASP A 561 -2.91 -6.09 -24.93
C ASP A 561 -1.77 -5.17 -25.40
N LEU A 562 -1.77 -3.91 -24.94
CA LEU A 562 -0.69 -2.98 -25.26
C LEU A 562 0.64 -3.37 -24.58
N ALA A 563 0.60 -3.90 -23.36
CA ALA A 563 1.80 -4.46 -22.70
C ALA A 563 2.37 -5.64 -23.48
N LEU A 564 1.51 -6.50 -24.03
CA LEU A 564 1.90 -7.58 -24.92
C LEU A 564 2.54 -7.06 -26.22
N GLU A 565 1.90 -6.11 -26.92
CA GLU A 565 2.44 -5.48 -28.13
C GLU A 565 3.79 -4.80 -27.89
N SER A 566 3.98 -4.21 -26.71
CA SER A 566 5.23 -3.52 -26.37
C SER A 566 6.46 -4.44 -26.45
N ARG A 567 6.30 -5.76 -26.25
CA ARG A 567 7.39 -6.73 -26.38
C ARG A 567 7.92 -6.85 -27.81
N GLU A 568 7.06 -6.66 -28.80
CA GLU A 568 7.42 -6.79 -30.21
C GLU A 568 8.14 -5.54 -30.73
N ARG A 569 7.94 -4.38 -30.08
CA ARG A 569 8.52 -3.08 -30.48
C ARG A 569 9.91 -2.78 -29.90
N VAL A 570 10.45 -3.66 -29.04
CA VAL A 570 11.79 -3.53 -28.43
C VAL A 570 12.87 -4.27 -29.25
N ARG A 571 12.61 -4.59 -30.53
CA ARG A 571 13.60 -5.20 -31.44
C ARG A 571 14.13 -4.23 -32.46
#